data_AF-A0A3D3RDH6-F1
#
_entry.id   AF-A0A3D3RDH6-F1
#
_cell.length_a   1.000
_cell.length_b   1.000
_cell.length_c   1.000
_cell.angle_alpha   90.00
_cell.angle_beta   90.00
_cell.angle_gamma   90.00
#
_symmetry.space_group_name_H-M   'P 1'
#
loop_
_entity.id
_entity.type
_entity.pdbx_description
1 polymer ?
#
loop_
_entity_poly.entity_id
_entity_poly.type
_entity_poly.pdbx_seq_one_letter_code
_entity_poly.pdbx_strand_id
1 'polypeptide(L)'
;RYRRASMPTVDQNRIGPDADSEPTSHAPLIWLLAMVVLFGMALTSRLNLGQRYLLTLYPLMFLFTIDQIWRWFQFRAWLLYAFACLCICFQILSITSVQPNYLSYFNDSIGGPAGGRFYLLDSNLDWGQDLPALKTALEQLPSENRDRTLLYYFGTGDPQAYGISTYNLKQNLPENLDDWKYLALSANYLQGLYTEAKDPFAGFRTIQPVGQAGYTIYLFDLATPQAREAMRHAVDILREMQKQEQASE
;
A
#
# COMPACT_ATOMS: atom_id res chain seq x y z
N ARG A 1 37.61 -19.79 -65.59
CA ARG A 1 36.67 -20.92 -65.32
C ARG A 1 36.47 -21.02 -63.81
N TYR A 2 35.48 -20.33 -63.26
CA TYR A 2 35.13 -20.43 -61.84
C TYR A 2 34.32 -21.71 -61.61
N ARG A 3 34.83 -22.59 -60.74
CA ARG A 3 34.19 -23.86 -60.37
C ARG A 3 33.13 -23.53 -59.30
N ARG A 4 31.84 -23.68 -59.63
CA ARG A 4 30.75 -23.64 -58.63
C ARG A 4 31.04 -24.71 -57.58
N ALA A 5 31.29 -24.30 -56.34
CA ALA A 5 31.23 -25.21 -55.20
C ALA A 5 29.77 -25.63 -55.02
N SER A 6 29.49 -26.93 -55.11
CA SER A 6 28.20 -27.50 -54.74
C SER A 6 27.96 -27.25 -53.25
N MET A 7 26.90 -26.53 -52.91
CA MET A 7 26.45 -26.47 -51.51
C MET A 7 26.06 -27.89 -51.05
N PRO A 8 26.40 -28.28 -49.81
CA PRO A 8 25.87 -29.51 -49.25
C PRO A 8 24.35 -29.38 -49.17
N THR A 9 23.64 -30.33 -49.77
CA THR A 9 22.19 -30.49 -49.59
C THR A 9 21.94 -30.79 -48.12
N VAL A 10 21.40 -29.80 -47.40
CA VAL A 10 20.86 -30.01 -46.06
C VAL A 10 19.70 -31.00 -46.22
N ASP A 11 19.91 -32.21 -45.72
CA ASP A 11 18.90 -33.25 -45.68
C ASP A 11 17.78 -32.81 -44.72
N GLN A 12 16.70 -32.27 -45.28
CA GLN A 12 15.53 -31.80 -44.53
C GLN A 12 14.78 -32.95 -43.82
N ASN A 13 15.13 -34.21 -44.09
CA ASN A 13 14.54 -35.38 -43.43
C ASN A 13 15.22 -35.78 -42.12
N ARG A 14 16.23 -35.02 -41.65
CA ARG A 14 16.88 -35.26 -40.35
C ARG A 14 16.27 -34.49 -39.17
N ILE A 15 15.20 -33.73 -39.39
CA ILE A 15 14.42 -33.12 -38.31
C ILE A 15 13.34 -34.12 -37.88
N GLY A 16 13.76 -35.26 -37.32
CA GLY A 16 12.93 -35.95 -36.34
C GLY A 16 12.83 -35.08 -35.09
N PRO A 17 11.84 -35.27 -34.20
CA PRO A 17 11.83 -34.54 -32.93
C PRO A 17 13.12 -34.87 -32.19
N ASP A 18 14.05 -33.92 -32.15
CA ASP A 18 15.34 -34.10 -31.50
C ASP A 18 15.10 -34.56 -30.07
N ALA A 19 15.65 -35.73 -29.77
CA ALA A 19 15.61 -36.43 -28.49
C ALA A 19 16.39 -35.71 -27.36
N ASP A 20 16.77 -34.44 -27.56
CA ASP A 20 17.59 -33.65 -26.62
C ASP A 20 16.83 -32.49 -25.98
N SER A 21 15.49 -32.45 -26.10
CA SER A 21 14.64 -31.48 -25.40
C SER A 21 13.96 -32.07 -24.15
N GLU A 22 14.57 -33.08 -23.52
CA GLU A 22 14.17 -33.42 -22.16
C GLU A 22 14.50 -32.23 -21.25
N PRO A 23 13.52 -31.67 -20.51
CA PRO A 23 13.79 -30.58 -19.58
C PRO A 23 14.89 -31.05 -18.62
N THR A 24 16.03 -30.34 -18.64
CA THR A 24 17.19 -30.70 -17.80
C THR A 24 16.72 -30.86 -16.35
N SER A 25 16.82 -32.09 -15.83
CA SER A 25 16.31 -32.47 -14.51
C SER A 25 16.88 -31.64 -13.35
N HIS A 26 17.95 -30.89 -13.61
CA HIS A 26 18.67 -30.06 -12.66
C HIS A 26 18.18 -28.60 -12.58
N ALA A 27 17.42 -28.10 -13.56
CA ALA A 27 17.00 -26.70 -13.60
C ALA A 27 16.22 -26.26 -12.33
N PRO A 28 15.26 -27.05 -11.77
CA PRO A 28 14.58 -26.69 -10.52
C PRO A 28 15.52 -26.56 -9.33
N LEU A 29 16.55 -27.42 -9.29
CA LEU A 29 17.53 -27.43 -8.22
C LEU A 29 18.40 -26.17 -8.25
N ILE A 30 18.74 -25.69 -9.45
CA ILE A 30 19.50 -24.46 -9.66
C ILE A 30 18.69 -23.25 -9.18
N TRP A 31 17.40 -23.16 -9.55
CA TRP A 31 16.53 -22.06 -9.10
C TRP A 31 16.33 -22.06 -7.59
N LEU A 32 16.10 -23.24 -7.01
CA LEU A 32 15.93 -23.41 -5.57
C LEU A 32 17.21 -23.03 -4.82
N LEU A 33 18.38 -23.48 -5.29
CA LEU A 33 19.66 -23.16 -4.68
C LEU A 33 19.94 -21.65 -4.74
N ALA A 34 19.73 -21.03 -5.90
CA ALA A 34 19.88 -19.58 -6.06
C ALA A 34 18.95 -18.82 -5.10
N MET A 35 17.70 -19.26 -4.97
CA MET A 35 16.74 -18.67 -4.04
C MET A 35 17.19 -18.81 -2.59
N VAL A 36 17.66 -19.99 -2.17
CA VAL A 36 18.14 -20.22 -0.79
C VAL A 36 19.36 -19.35 -0.48
N VAL A 37 20.31 -19.24 -1.41
CA VAL A 37 21.51 -18.40 -1.22
C VAL A 37 21.12 -16.92 -1.11
N LEU A 38 20.32 -16.41 -2.04
CA LEU A 38 19.90 -15.01 -2.02
C LEU A 38 19.02 -14.68 -0.81
N PHE A 39 18.14 -15.59 -0.40
CA PHE A 39 17.33 -15.43 0.80
C PHE A 39 18.22 -15.43 2.06
N GLY A 40 19.20 -16.34 2.15
CA GLY A 40 20.19 -16.35 3.23
C GLY A 40 20.96 -15.03 3.32
N MET A 41 21.40 -14.48 2.19
CA MET A 41 22.03 -13.15 2.14
C MET A 41 21.07 -12.05 2.60
N ALA A 42 19.80 -12.09 2.17
CA ALA A 42 18.78 -11.11 2.61
C ALA A 42 18.57 -11.13 4.13
N LEU A 43 18.58 -12.31 4.77
CA LEU A 43 18.46 -12.45 6.22
C LEU A 43 19.67 -11.87 6.99
N THR A 44 20.84 -11.76 6.35
CA THR A 44 22.03 -11.16 6.97
C THR A 44 22.10 -9.64 6.83
N SER A 45 21.19 -9.04 6.05
CA SER A 45 21.14 -7.59 5.85
C SER A 45 20.72 -6.87 7.13
N ARG A 46 21.48 -5.84 7.53
CA ARG A 46 21.13 -4.96 8.65
C ARG A 46 20.16 -3.84 8.27
N LEU A 47 19.91 -3.66 6.98
CA LEU A 47 19.02 -2.64 6.45
C LEU A 47 17.58 -3.17 6.46
N ASN A 48 16.72 -2.57 7.27
CA ASN A 48 15.34 -3.01 7.47
C ASN A 48 14.38 -2.34 6.46
N LEU A 49 14.69 -2.44 5.15
CA LEU A 49 13.88 -1.87 4.06
C LEU A 49 12.69 -2.77 3.64
N GLY A 50 12.28 -3.68 4.52
CA GLY A 50 11.12 -4.57 4.36
C GLY A 50 11.23 -5.53 3.17
N GLN A 51 10.09 -5.78 2.51
CA GLN A 51 9.94 -6.76 1.42
C GLN A 51 10.81 -6.51 0.17
N ARG A 52 11.48 -5.35 0.06
CA ARG A 52 12.24 -4.98 -1.15
C ARG A 52 13.37 -5.96 -1.47
N TYR A 53 13.96 -6.60 -0.46
CA TYR A 53 14.95 -7.65 -0.65
C TYR A 53 14.37 -8.94 -1.24
N LEU A 54 13.10 -9.22 -0.97
CA LEU A 54 12.41 -10.39 -1.50
C LEU A 54 12.09 -10.23 -2.99
N LEU A 55 12.03 -9.01 -3.52
CA LEU A 55 11.76 -8.76 -4.94
C LEU A 55 12.77 -9.45 -5.86
N THR A 56 14.04 -9.57 -5.44
CA THR A 56 15.08 -10.28 -6.19
C THR A 56 14.82 -11.79 -6.25
N LEU A 57 14.04 -12.34 -5.31
CA LEU A 57 13.66 -13.75 -5.28
C LEU A 57 12.46 -14.05 -6.19
N TYR A 58 11.63 -13.06 -6.50
CA TYR A 58 10.38 -13.28 -7.24
C TYR A 58 10.59 -13.91 -8.62
N PRO A 59 11.55 -13.46 -9.47
CA PRO A 59 11.82 -14.12 -10.74
C PRO A 59 12.18 -15.59 -10.58
N LEU A 60 13.00 -15.94 -9.58
CA LEU A 60 13.41 -17.32 -9.31
C LEU A 60 12.23 -18.16 -8.85
N MET A 61 11.37 -17.61 -7.99
CA MET A 61 10.14 -18.25 -7.55
C MET A 61 9.18 -18.51 -8.72
N PHE A 62 9.04 -17.55 -9.65
CA PHE A 62 8.21 -17.73 -10.84
C PHE A 62 8.76 -18.82 -11.75
N LEU A 63 10.07 -18.81 -12.05
CA LEU A 63 10.70 -19.84 -12.89
C LEU A 63 10.56 -21.24 -12.29
N PHE A 64 10.83 -21.37 -10.99
CA PHE A 64 10.62 -22.62 -10.27
C PHE A 64 9.15 -23.07 -10.34
N THR A 65 8.20 -22.17 -10.07
CA THR A 65 6.77 -22.49 -10.07
C THR A 65 6.27 -22.91 -11.45
N ILE A 66 6.72 -22.23 -12.51
CA ILE A 66 6.36 -22.55 -13.90
C ILE A 66 6.86 -23.95 -14.27
N ASP A 67 8.14 -24.26 -14.00
CA ASP A 67 8.71 -25.59 -14.31
C ASP A 67 7.93 -26.70 -13.60
N GLN A 68 7.62 -26.49 -12.32
CA GLN A 68 6.90 -27.47 -11.53
C GLN A 68 5.45 -27.63 -12.02
N ILE A 69 4.71 -26.55 -12.23
CA ILE A 69 3.32 -26.61 -12.74
C ILE A 69 3.28 -27.25 -14.12
N TRP A 70 4.18 -26.91 -15.03
CA TRP A 70 4.19 -27.45 -16.39
C TRP A 70 4.22 -28.98 -16.39
N ARG A 71 5.07 -29.59 -15.57
CA ARG A 71 5.23 -31.06 -15.49
C ARG A 71 3.93 -31.80 -15.18
N TRP A 72 3.08 -31.23 -14.31
CA TRP A 72 1.82 -31.85 -13.87
C TRP A 72 0.65 -31.59 -14.82
N PHE A 73 0.70 -30.49 -15.58
CA PHE A 73 -0.45 -29.98 -16.32
C PHE A 73 -0.24 -29.87 -17.84
N GLN A 74 0.95 -30.18 -18.38
CA GLN A 74 1.27 -30.13 -19.81
C GLN A 74 0.28 -30.92 -20.70
N PHE A 75 -0.25 -32.04 -20.20
CA PHE A 75 -1.24 -32.85 -20.93
C PHE A 75 -2.70 -32.49 -20.59
N ARG A 76 -2.93 -31.50 -19.73
CA ARG A 76 -4.24 -31.05 -19.26
C ARG A 76 -4.40 -29.53 -19.43
N ALA A 77 -4.14 -29.02 -20.64
CA ALA A 77 -4.13 -27.59 -20.93
C ALA A 77 -5.42 -26.85 -20.50
N TRP A 78 -6.59 -27.50 -20.56
CA TRP A 78 -7.84 -26.90 -20.11
C TRP A 78 -7.83 -26.53 -18.61
N LEU A 79 -7.14 -27.29 -17.75
CA LEU A 79 -6.98 -26.95 -16.33
C LEU A 79 -6.09 -25.72 -16.15
N LEU A 80 -5.04 -25.57 -16.98
CA LEU A 80 -4.19 -24.37 -16.97
C LEU A 80 -4.99 -23.14 -17.40
N TYR A 81 -5.80 -23.25 -18.46
CA TYR A 81 -6.66 -22.15 -18.88
C TYR A 81 -7.72 -21.81 -17.85
N ALA A 82 -8.34 -22.82 -17.21
CA ALA A 82 -9.30 -22.60 -16.14
C ALA A 82 -8.65 -21.91 -14.92
N PHE A 83 -7.45 -22.34 -14.52
CA PHE A 83 -6.71 -21.73 -13.42
C PHE A 83 -6.26 -20.30 -13.77
N ALA A 84 -5.74 -20.07 -14.97
CA ALA A 84 -5.37 -18.74 -15.43
C ALA A 84 -6.58 -17.79 -15.48
N CYS A 85 -7.72 -18.28 -15.99
CA CYS A 85 -8.98 -17.54 -16.00
C CYS A 85 -9.42 -17.18 -14.57
N LEU A 86 -9.37 -18.14 -13.64
CA LEU A 86 -9.66 -17.92 -12.23
C LEU A 86 -8.77 -16.83 -11.62
N CYS A 87 -7.45 -16.90 -11.85
CA CYS A 87 -6.51 -15.89 -11.35
C CYS A 87 -6.79 -14.50 -11.94
N ILE A 88 -7.10 -14.41 -13.24
CA ILE A 88 -7.43 -13.14 -13.89
C ILE A 88 -8.75 -12.58 -13.35
N CYS A 89 -9.79 -13.41 -13.22
CA CYS A 89 -11.07 -13.00 -12.63
C CYS A 89 -10.88 -12.53 -11.20
N PHE A 90 -10.11 -13.25 -10.39
CA PHE A 90 -9.76 -12.84 -9.03
C PHE A 90 -9.05 -11.49 -9.01
N GLN A 91 -8.07 -11.27 -9.90
CA GLN A 91 -7.33 -10.02 -9.99
C GLN A 91 -8.23 -8.84 -10.40
N ILE A 92 -9.14 -9.05 -11.36
CA ILE A 92 -10.13 -8.03 -11.76
C ILE A 92 -11.04 -7.69 -10.59
N LEU A 93 -11.62 -8.70 -9.93
CA LEU A 93 -12.48 -8.50 -8.75
C LEU A 93 -11.74 -7.72 -7.66
N SER A 94 -10.51 -8.13 -7.35
CA SER A 94 -9.65 -7.47 -6.37
C SER A 94 -9.42 -5.99 -6.71
N ILE A 95 -9.06 -5.66 -7.95
CA ILE A 95 -8.82 -4.27 -8.36
C ILE A 95 -10.11 -3.45 -8.31
N THR A 96 -11.21 -3.99 -8.84
CA THR A 96 -12.50 -3.30 -8.85
C THR A 96 -13.07 -3.08 -7.46
N SER A 97 -12.77 -3.97 -6.50
CA SER A 97 -13.27 -3.88 -5.12
C SER A 97 -12.75 -2.68 -4.34
N VAL A 98 -11.59 -2.13 -4.74
CA VAL A 98 -10.90 -1.06 -4.01
C VAL A 98 -10.77 0.24 -4.81
N GLN A 99 -11.28 0.28 -6.04
CA GLN A 99 -11.28 1.51 -6.85
C GLN A 99 -11.98 2.66 -6.11
N PRO A 100 -11.41 3.89 -6.09
CA PRO A 100 -10.15 4.33 -6.70
C PRO A 100 -8.91 4.24 -5.78
N ASN A 101 -9.06 3.71 -4.56
CA ASN A 101 -8.07 3.76 -3.48
C ASN A 101 -7.07 2.59 -3.54
N TYR A 102 -6.47 2.32 -4.69
CA TYR A 102 -5.65 1.12 -4.93
C TYR A 102 -4.48 0.95 -3.95
N LEU A 103 -3.88 2.04 -3.47
CA LEU A 103 -2.78 1.99 -2.51
C LEU A 103 -3.20 1.47 -1.13
N SER A 104 -4.50 1.54 -0.84
CA SER A 104 -5.09 1.05 0.40
C SER A 104 -5.59 -0.39 0.26
N TYR A 105 -5.20 -1.13 -0.77
CA TYR A 105 -5.59 -2.53 -0.91
C TYR A 105 -4.93 -3.41 0.14
N PHE A 106 -5.75 -4.17 0.86
CA PHE A 106 -5.34 -5.26 1.74
C PHE A 106 -6.27 -6.43 1.49
N ASN A 107 -5.77 -7.66 1.68
CA ASN A 107 -6.59 -8.86 1.53
C ASN A 107 -7.76 -8.85 2.53
N ASP A 108 -8.91 -9.39 2.12
CA ASP A 108 -10.10 -9.47 2.98
C ASP A 108 -9.85 -10.29 4.25
N SER A 109 -8.91 -11.25 4.22
CA SER A 109 -8.52 -12.07 5.37
C SER A 109 -7.96 -11.28 6.54
N ILE A 110 -7.47 -10.05 6.31
CA ILE A 110 -6.96 -9.14 7.34
C ILE A 110 -7.87 -7.93 7.56
N GLY A 111 -9.13 -8.02 7.09
CA GLY A 111 -10.13 -6.95 7.22
C GLY A 111 -10.18 -5.98 6.04
N GLY A 112 -9.55 -6.33 4.92
CA GLY A 112 -9.58 -5.54 3.70
C GLY A 112 -8.97 -4.14 3.86
N PRO A 113 -9.26 -3.21 2.94
CA PRO A 113 -8.73 -1.85 2.98
C PRO A 113 -8.97 -1.09 4.29
N ALA A 114 -10.11 -1.33 4.96
CA ALA A 114 -10.41 -0.75 6.26
C ALA A 114 -9.52 -1.30 7.40
N GLY A 115 -9.07 -2.55 7.28
CA GLY A 115 -8.15 -3.20 8.23
C GLY A 115 -6.69 -2.77 8.05
N GLY A 116 -6.33 -2.20 6.90
CA GLY A 116 -4.94 -1.85 6.55
C GLY A 116 -4.21 -0.99 7.57
N ARG A 117 -4.96 -0.07 8.22
CA ARG A 117 -4.44 0.82 9.27
C ARG A 117 -3.86 0.09 10.49
N PHE A 118 -4.13 -1.20 10.66
CA PHE A 118 -3.60 -1.99 11.78
C PHE A 118 -2.31 -2.73 11.45
N TYR A 119 -1.84 -2.71 10.20
CA TYR A 119 -0.70 -3.54 9.75
C TYR A 119 0.44 -2.75 9.11
N LEU A 120 0.14 -1.85 8.16
CA LEU A 120 1.15 -1.16 7.34
C LEU A 120 0.90 0.37 7.32
N LEU A 121 0.96 0.96 8.51
CA LEU A 121 1.00 2.42 8.65
C LEU A 121 2.31 2.99 8.06
N ASP A 122 2.30 4.28 7.72
CA ASP A 122 3.34 5.02 6.98
C ASP A 122 3.57 4.55 5.53
N SER A 123 4.13 3.35 5.35
CA SER A 123 4.70 2.93 4.06
C SER A 123 3.69 2.77 2.92
N ASN A 124 2.42 2.58 3.22
CA ASN A 124 1.38 2.30 2.23
C ASN A 124 0.17 3.25 2.32
N LEU A 125 0.03 3.97 3.43
CA LEU A 125 -1.16 4.75 3.74
C LEU A 125 -0.83 6.23 3.85
N ASP A 126 -1.63 7.04 3.16
CA ASP A 126 -1.77 8.48 3.40
C ASP A 126 -0.60 9.36 2.92
N TRP A 127 -0.09 9.14 1.72
CA TRP A 127 0.90 10.03 1.07
C TRP A 127 0.25 11.21 0.34
N GLY A 128 -1.09 11.25 0.32
CA GLY A 128 -1.90 12.26 -0.36
C GLY A 128 -2.83 11.70 -1.44
N GLN A 129 -2.83 10.38 -1.64
CA GLN A 129 -3.71 9.73 -2.61
C GLN A 129 -5.20 9.96 -2.34
N ASP A 130 -5.58 10.16 -1.07
CA ASP A 130 -6.97 10.32 -0.64
C ASP A 130 -7.37 11.80 -0.51
N LEU A 131 -6.54 12.77 -0.92
CA LEU A 131 -6.93 14.19 -0.94
C LEU A 131 -8.16 14.46 -1.82
N PRO A 132 -8.30 13.88 -3.03
CA PRO A 132 -9.56 13.99 -3.78
C PRO A 132 -10.76 13.44 -3.01
N ALA A 133 -10.60 12.31 -2.32
CA ALA A 133 -11.67 11.74 -1.48
C ALA A 133 -11.98 12.64 -0.28
N LEU A 134 -10.98 13.30 0.30
CA LEU A 134 -11.15 14.27 1.38
C LEU A 134 -11.94 15.48 0.90
N LYS A 135 -11.63 16.02 -0.29
CA LYS A 135 -12.43 17.09 -0.88
C LYS A 135 -13.90 16.70 -0.99
N THR A 136 -14.19 15.54 -1.56
CA THR A 136 -15.57 15.05 -1.69
C THR A 136 -16.24 14.86 -0.33
N ALA A 137 -15.53 14.32 0.67
CA ALA A 137 -16.06 14.14 2.01
C ALA A 137 -16.38 15.48 2.70
N LEU A 138 -15.52 16.50 2.53
CA LEU A 138 -15.77 17.85 3.03
C LEU A 138 -16.92 18.54 2.28
N GLU A 139 -17.10 18.24 1.00
CA GLU A 139 -18.19 18.78 0.20
C GLU A 139 -19.57 18.29 0.67
N GLN A 140 -19.63 17.11 1.27
CA GLN A 140 -20.84 16.53 1.86
C GLN A 140 -21.19 17.13 3.23
N LEU A 141 -20.27 17.87 3.88
CA LEU A 141 -20.54 18.57 5.12
C LEU A 141 -21.40 19.83 4.86
N PRO A 142 -22.15 20.31 5.88
CA PRO A 142 -22.90 21.57 5.76
C PRO A 142 -22.00 22.73 5.36
N SER A 143 -22.43 23.52 4.36
CA SER A 143 -21.58 24.54 3.74
C SER A 143 -21.08 25.59 4.74
N GLU A 144 -21.87 25.97 5.74
CA GLU A 144 -21.44 26.95 6.75
C GLU A 144 -20.37 26.42 7.72
N ASN A 145 -20.07 25.13 7.69
CA ASN A 145 -19.11 24.51 8.60
C ASN A 145 -17.91 23.85 7.90
N ARG A 146 -17.90 23.79 6.56
CA ARG A 146 -16.84 23.14 5.78
C ARG A 146 -15.47 23.72 6.10
N ASP A 147 -15.36 25.04 6.11
CA ASP A 147 -14.11 25.76 6.39
C ASP A 147 -13.71 25.71 7.86
N ARG A 148 -14.61 25.24 8.75
CA ARG A 148 -14.36 25.04 10.18
C ARG A 148 -13.80 23.64 10.46
N THR A 149 -12.90 23.19 9.59
CA THR A 149 -12.26 21.87 9.68
C THR A 149 -10.76 22.00 9.95
N LEU A 150 -10.32 21.40 11.05
CA LEU A 150 -8.91 21.18 11.36
C LEU A 150 -8.40 19.98 10.57
N LEU A 151 -7.22 20.08 9.98
CA LEU A 151 -6.56 19.00 9.27
C LEU A 151 -5.23 18.66 9.94
N TYR A 152 -5.08 17.41 10.39
CA TYR A 152 -3.83 16.86 10.87
C TYR A 152 -3.43 15.67 9.98
N TYR A 153 -2.72 16.02 8.91
CA TYR A 153 -2.50 15.16 7.75
C TYR A 153 -1.05 14.67 7.64
N PHE A 154 -0.87 13.38 7.32
CA PHE A 154 0.45 12.74 7.24
C PHE A 154 1.20 13.05 5.96
N GLY A 155 0.53 12.95 4.82
CA GLY A 155 1.20 12.97 3.51
C GLY A 155 1.82 14.31 3.14
N THR A 156 2.50 14.30 1.99
CA THR A 156 3.26 15.45 1.48
C THR A 156 2.53 16.21 0.38
N GLY A 157 1.46 15.64 -0.18
CA GLY A 157 0.64 16.35 -1.18
C GLY A 157 -0.02 17.60 -0.58
N ASP A 158 0.02 18.73 -1.27
CA ASP A 158 -0.58 19.98 -0.81
C ASP A 158 -2.12 19.93 -0.91
N PRO A 159 -2.87 20.00 0.20
CA PRO A 159 -4.34 20.03 0.16
C PRO A 159 -4.91 21.20 -0.66
N GLN A 160 -4.24 22.36 -0.67
CA GLN A 160 -4.73 23.55 -1.39
C GLN A 160 -4.73 23.32 -2.90
N ALA A 161 -3.76 22.57 -3.44
CA ALA A 161 -3.71 22.20 -4.85
C ALA A 161 -4.93 21.36 -5.30
N TYR A 162 -5.63 20.71 -4.37
CA TYR A 162 -6.87 19.97 -4.63
C TYR A 162 -8.13 20.81 -4.38
N GLY A 163 -7.98 22.07 -3.95
CA GLY A 163 -9.07 22.96 -3.58
C GLY A 163 -9.65 22.66 -2.20
N ILE A 164 -8.83 22.14 -1.28
CA ILE A 164 -9.21 21.85 0.10
C ILE A 164 -8.79 23.02 0.98
N SER A 165 -9.77 23.79 1.46
CA SER A 165 -9.58 24.86 2.44
C SER A 165 -9.80 24.30 3.84
N THR A 166 -8.70 24.00 4.55
CA THR A 166 -8.72 23.50 5.93
C THR A 166 -7.60 24.16 6.72
N TYR A 167 -7.75 24.17 8.03
CA TYR A 167 -6.72 24.70 8.91
C TYR A 167 -5.69 23.64 9.24
N ASN A 168 -4.43 23.90 8.86
CA ASN A 168 -3.34 22.96 9.06
C ASN A 168 -2.89 22.96 10.52
N LEU A 169 -3.39 21.97 11.27
CA LEU A 169 -3.14 21.84 12.71
C LEU A 169 -1.68 21.48 13.05
N LYS A 170 -0.93 20.91 12.10
CA LYS A 170 0.51 20.67 12.28
C LYS A 170 1.31 21.97 12.26
N GLN A 171 0.94 22.90 11.38
CA GLN A 171 1.66 24.15 11.22
C GLN A 171 1.35 25.15 12.33
N ASN A 172 0.08 25.27 12.70
CA ASN A 172 -0.37 26.21 13.73
C ASN A 172 -1.44 25.55 14.60
N LEU A 173 -1.39 25.83 15.91
CA LEU A 173 -2.45 25.43 16.83
C LEU A 173 -3.53 26.51 16.90
N PRO A 174 -4.83 26.14 16.91
CA PRO A 174 -5.90 27.12 17.00
C PRO A 174 -5.91 27.81 18.36
N GLU A 175 -6.17 29.11 18.39
CA GLU A 175 -6.30 29.88 19.63
C GLU A 175 -7.56 29.47 20.41
N ASN A 176 -8.68 29.30 19.69
CA ASN A 176 -9.95 28.89 20.25
C ASN A 176 -10.48 27.63 19.54
N LEU A 177 -10.71 26.57 20.30
CA LEU A 177 -11.23 25.31 19.78
C LEU A 177 -12.72 25.36 19.43
N ASP A 178 -13.48 26.28 20.03
CA ASP A 178 -14.92 26.39 19.78
C ASP A 178 -15.24 26.93 18.37
N ASP A 179 -14.24 27.54 17.72
CA ASP A 179 -14.34 28.01 16.34
C ASP A 179 -14.31 26.85 15.33
N TRP A 180 -13.92 25.64 15.74
CA TRP A 180 -13.76 24.49 14.86
C TRP A 180 -14.85 23.44 15.11
N LYS A 181 -15.39 22.88 14.02
CA LYS A 181 -16.45 21.88 14.08
C LYS A 181 -15.96 20.48 13.74
N TYR A 182 -15.00 20.35 12.83
CA TYR A 182 -14.53 19.05 12.38
C TYR A 182 -13.03 18.89 12.55
N LEU A 183 -12.60 17.64 12.75
CA LEU A 183 -11.22 17.22 12.65
C LEU A 183 -11.10 16.17 11.54
N ALA A 184 -10.27 16.45 10.54
CA ALA A 184 -9.78 15.49 9.56
C ALA A 184 -8.42 14.97 10.02
N LEU A 185 -8.35 13.69 10.35
CA LEU A 185 -7.19 13.06 10.97
C LEU A 185 -6.71 11.86 10.15
N SER A 186 -5.44 11.90 9.76
CA SER A 186 -4.75 10.80 9.08
C SER A 186 -4.68 9.53 9.93
N ALA A 187 -4.81 8.37 9.28
CA ALA A 187 -4.82 7.04 9.90
C ALA A 187 -3.53 6.78 10.68
N ASN A 188 -2.40 7.27 10.17
CA ASN A 188 -1.09 7.17 10.82
C ASN A 188 -1.13 7.81 12.22
N TYR A 189 -1.62 9.04 12.34
CA TYR A 189 -1.73 9.72 13.62
C TYR A 189 -2.85 9.19 14.50
N LEU A 190 -3.98 8.80 13.92
CA LEU A 190 -5.05 8.13 14.65
C LEU A 190 -4.55 6.84 15.32
N GLN A 191 -3.62 6.11 14.70
CA GLN A 191 -3.00 4.90 15.25
C GLN A 191 -1.74 5.17 16.07
N GLY A 192 -1.35 6.44 16.27
CA GLY A 192 -0.25 6.80 17.17
C GLY A 192 1.12 6.57 16.54
N LEU A 193 1.19 6.51 15.21
CA LEU A 193 2.47 6.48 14.52
C LEU A 193 3.10 7.88 14.55
N TYR A 194 4.42 7.94 14.77
CA TYR A 194 5.19 9.17 14.95
C TYR A 194 4.76 10.03 16.15
N THR A 195 4.03 9.44 17.10
CA THR A 195 3.85 10.08 18.40
C THR A 195 5.05 9.75 19.27
N GLU A 196 5.58 10.76 19.96
CA GLU A 196 6.67 10.59 20.91
C GLU A 196 6.17 9.92 22.21
N ALA A 197 6.71 10.29 23.36
CA ALA A 197 6.34 9.73 24.66
C ALA A 197 4.84 9.85 25.00
N LYS A 198 4.10 10.75 24.33
CA LYS A 198 2.65 10.91 24.47
C LYS A 198 1.98 10.99 23.11
N ASP A 199 0.85 10.29 22.98
CA ASP A 199 0.02 10.26 21.78
C ASP A 199 -1.12 11.29 21.89
N PRO A 200 -1.12 12.36 21.07
CA PRO A 200 -2.15 13.39 21.13
C PRO A 200 -3.55 12.87 20.81
N PHE A 201 -3.65 11.89 19.89
CA PHE A 201 -4.92 11.51 19.29
C PHE A 201 -5.47 10.17 19.80
N ALA A 202 -4.88 9.60 20.86
CA ALA A 202 -5.33 8.34 21.46
C ALA A 202 -6.83 8.31 21.76
N GLY A 203 -7.40 9.42 22.25
CA GLY A 203 -8.83 9.54 22.58
C GLY A 203 -9.76 9.42 21.38
N PHE A 204 -9.30 9.68 20.16
CA PHE A 204 -10.12 9.57 18.95
C PHE A 204 -10.33 8.13 18.49
N ARG A 205 -9.56 7.15 19.00
CA ARG A 205 -9.70 5.73 18.62
C ARG A 205 -11.02 5.10 19.06
N THR A 206 -11.60 5.61 20.15
CA THR A 206 -12.89 5.14 20.69
C THR A 206 -14.08 5.93 20.18
N ILE A 207 -13.83 7.02 19.46
CA ILE A 207 -14.86 7.90 18.92
C ILE A 207 -15.22 7.41 17.52
N GLN A 208 -16.51 7.34 17.22
CA GLN A 208 -16.95 6.98 15.88
C GLN A 208 -16.77 8.19 14.95
N PRO A 209 -16.03 8.04 13.83
CA PRO A 209 -15.90 9.10 12.85
C PRO A 209 -17.26 9.32 12.15
N VAL A 210 -17.55 10.57 11.82
CA VAL A 210 -18.74 10.96 11.03
C VAL A 210 -18.57 10.72 9.54
N GLY A 211 -17.33 10.55 9.09
CA GLY A 211 -17.02 10.25 7.71
C GLY A 211 -15.59 9.73 7.57
N GLN A 212 -15.29 9.21 6.39
CA GLN A 212 -13.96 8.73 6.03
C GLN A 212 -13.69 9.11 4.58
N ALA A 213 -12.51 9.66 4.34
CA ALA A 213 -12.00 9.96 3.02
C ALA A 213 -11.02 8.85 2.60
N GLY A 214 -11.44 8.09 1.60
CA GLY A 214 -10.76 6.89 1.16
C GLY A 214 -10.67 5.87 2.31
N TYR A 215 -9.45 5.43 2.61
CA TYR A 215 -9.19 4.56 3.78
C TYR A 215 -8.24 5.20 4.80
N THR A 216 -7.76 6.41 4.51
CA THR A 216 -6.63 7.01 5.21
C THR A 216 -6.98 8.22 6.06
N ILE A 217 -8.03 8.98 5.76
CA ILE A 217 -8.35 10.19 6.54
C ILE A 217 -9.75 10.06 7.17
N TYR A 218 -9.84 10.26 8.48
CA TYR A 218 -11.07 10.13 9.26
C TYR A 218 -11.60 11.50 9.67
N LEU A 219 -12.90 11.71 9.49
CA LEU A 219 -13.59 12.94 9.89
C LEU A 219 -14.31 12.72 11.22
N PHE A 220 -14.06 13.59 12.19
CA PHE A 220 -14.70 13.59 13.50
C PHE A 220 -15.48 14.87 13.72
N ASP A 221 -16.66 14.76 14.34
CA ASP A 221 -17.46 15.92 14.76
C ASP A 221 -17.07 16.36 16.19
N LEU A 222 -16.40 17.50 16.26
CA LEU A 222 -15.93 18.12 17.50
C LEU A 222 -17.07 18.77 18.28
N ALA A 223 -18.31 18.81 17.79
CA ALA A 223 -19.47 19.25 18.57
C ALA A 223 -19.83 18.23 19.67
N THR A 224 -19.44 16.97 19.53
CA THR A 224 -19.67 15.96 20.56
C THR A 224 -18.79 16.22 21.80
N PRO A 225 -19.30 16.05 23.03
CA PRO A 225 -18.51 16.28 24.24
C PRO A 225 -17.22 15.45 24.29
N GLN A 226 -17.31 14.19 23.86
CA GLN A 226 -16.19 13.25 23.83
C GLN A 226 -15.09 13.70 22.86
N ALA A 227 -15.46 14.08 21.62
CA ALA A 227 -14.47 14.56 20.65
C ALA A 227 -13.90 15.91 21.05
N ARG A 228 -14.69 16.78 21.69
CA ARG A 228 -14.19 18.07 22.18
C ARG A 228 -13.19 17.91 23.32
N GLU A 229 -13.45 16.99 24.23
CA GLU A 229 -12.51 16.64 25.30
C GLU A 229 -11.23 16.01 24.74
N ALA A 230 -11.35 15.04 23.83
CA ALA A 230 -10.20 14.43 23.16
C ALA A 230 -9.38 15.46 22.40
N MET A 231 -10.02 16.44 21.75
CA MET A 231 -9.34 17.52 21.02
C MET A 231 -8.60 18.47 21.95
N ARG A 232 -9.18 18.84 23.10
CA ARG A 232 -8.49 19.67 24.10
C ARG A 232 -7.20 18.99 24.57
N HIS A 233 -7.30 17.71 24.94
CA HIS A 233 -6.15 16.92 25.35
C HIS A 233 -5.10 16.81 24.22
N ALA A 234 -5.53 16.60 22.98
CA ALA A 234 -4.64 16.56 21.83
C ALA A 234 -3.87 17.86 21.65
N VAL A 235 -4.54 19.02 21.72
CA VAL A 235 -3.90 20.33 21.58
C VAL A 235 -2.90 20.60 22.71
N ASP A 236 -3.21 20.19 23.94
CA ASP A 236 -2.28 20.36 25.05
C ASP A 236 -1.00 19.56 24.85
N ILE A 237 -1.10 18.31 24.40
CA ILE A 237 0.07 17.49 24.05
C ILE A 237 0.84 18.09 22.87
N LEU A 238 0.16 18.47 21.79
CA LEU A 238 0.81 19.08 20.62
C LEU A 238 1.56 20.37 20.99
N ARG A 239 1.00 21.17 21.91
CA ARG A 239 1.64 22.37 22.43
C ARG A 239 2.89 22.05 23.25
N GLU A 240 2.88 20.97 24.03
CA GLU A 240 4.08 20.48 24.73
C GLU A 240 5.15 20.02 23.74
N MET A 241 4.77 19.26 22.70
CA MET A 241 5.69 18.76 21.67
C MET A 241 6.35 19.90 20.90
N GLN A 242 5.58 20.88 20.41
CA GLN A 242 6.12 22.04 19.69
C GLN A 242 7.11 22.86 20.53
N LYS A 243 6.87 22.98 21.85
CA LYS A 243 7.81 23.66 22.77
C LYS A 243 9.12 22.89 22.95
N GLN A 244 9.06 21.56 22.95
CA GLN A 244 10.25 20.71 23.08
C GLN A 244 11.12 20.76 21.83
N GLU A 245 10.48 20.73 20.65
CA GLU A 245 11.16 20.86 19.35
C GLU A 245 11.91 22.19 19.24
N GLN A 246 11.24 23.31 19.57
CA GLN A 246 11.85 24.65 19.60
C GLN A 246 12.97 24.81 20.64
N ALA A 247 12.95 24.04 21.73
CA ALA A 247 14.00 24.07 22.75
C ALA A 247 15.23 23.22 22.37
N SER A 248 15.10 22.38 21.34
CA SER A 248 16.15 21.48 20.85
C SER A 248 16.93 22.01 19.63
N GLU A 249 16.40 23.05 18.97
CA GLU A 249 17.07 23.82 17.90
C GLU A 249 17.97 24.93 18.45
#